data_AF-A0A218VCV5-F1
#
_entry.id   AF-A0A218VCV5-F1
#
_cell.length_a   1.000
_cell.length_b   1.000
_cell.length_c   1.000
_cell.angle_alpha   90.00
_cell.angle_beta   90.00
_cell.angle_gamma   90.00
#
_symmetry.space_group_name_H-M   'P 1'
#
loop_
_entity.id
_entity.type
_entity.pdbx_description
1 polymer ?
#
loop_
_entity_poly.entity_id
_entity_poly.type
_entity_poly.pdbx_seq_one_letter_code
_entity_poly.pdbx_strand_id
1 'polypeptide(L)'
;MASRGGPRAAGTDGSDFQHRERVASHYQMSVTLKSEIKKLIYTHVVIWLLLLAQMVVAHLKLLPHDQVAMPYQWEYPYLLSILPSLLGLLSFPRNNISYLVLSMISTGLFSIAPLIYGAMEMFPMAQQLYRHGKAYRFIFGFSAVSVMYLVVVVAAQVHGWQLYYSKKLLDSWFTSTQEKKKK
;
A
#
# COMPACT_ATOMS: atom_id res chain seq x y z
N MET A 1 33.29 -25.51 -23.82
CA MET A 1 33.34 -26.52 -22.75
C MET A 1 33.72 -25.83 -21.45
N ALA A 2 32.73 -25.45 -20.63
CA ALA A 2 32.98 -24.80 -19.34
C ALA A 2 33.39 -25.87 -18.31
N SER A 3 34.53 -25.68 -17.67
CA SER A 3 35.15 -26.60 -16.72
C SER A 3 34.23 -26.93 -15.54
N ARG A 4 33.84 -28.21 -15.42
CA ARG A 4 33.09 -28.81 -14.29
C ARG A 4 33.86 -28.88 -12.96
N GLY A 5 34.93 -28.11 -12.79
CA GLY A 5 35.92 -28.24 -11.72
C GLY A 5 36.25 -26.93 -10.99
N GLY A 6 35.31 -25.97 -10.92
CA GLY A 6 35.49 -24.78 -10.08
C GLY A 6 35.54 -25.15 -8.59
N PRO A 7 36.12 -24.29 -7.72
CA PRO A 7 36.31 -24.58 -6.30
C PRO A 7 34.97 -24.93 -5.65
N ARG A 8 34.82 -26.16 -5.17
CA ARG A 8 33.65 -26.58 -4.41
C ARG A 8 33.77 -26.03 -2.99
N ALA A 9 32.68 -25.49 -2.46
CA ALA A 9 32.62 -25.13 -1.04
C ALA A 9 33.01 -26.37 -0.21
N ALA A 10 33.96 -26.21 0.71
CA ALA A 10 34.48 -27.31 1.52
C ALA A 10 33.32 -27.98 2.29
N GLY A 11 33.17 -29.30 2.13
CA GLY A 11 32.15 -30.10 2.81
C GLY A 11 30.88 -30.42 2.03
N THR A 12 30.78 -30.12 0.72
CA THR A 12 29.59 -30.46 -0.09
C THR A 12 29.91 -31.35 -1.29
N ASP A 13 29.12 -32.42 -1.49
CA ASP A 13 29.27 -33.40 -2.58
C ASP A 13 28.73 -32.89 -3.93
N GLY A 14 28.02 -31.76 -3.92
CA GLY A 14 27.42 -31.12 -5.09
C GLY A 14 26.01 -31.61 -5.43
N SER A 15 25.42 -32.50 -4.63
CA SER A 15 24.03 -32.96 -4.79
C SER A 15 22.99 -31.92 -4.33
N ASP A 16 23.44 -30.86 -3.64
CA ASP A 16 22.60 -29.83 -3.04
C ASP A 16 22.28 -28.63 -3.95
N PHE A 17 22.70 -28.66 -5.21
CA PHE A 17 22.54 -27.54 -6.15
C PHE A 17 21.09 -27.07 -6.31
N GLN A 18 20.15 -28.01 -6.48
CA GLN A 18 18.71 -27.69 -6.62
C GLN A 18 18.17 -26.99 -5.36
N HIS A 19 18.69 -27.35 -4.19
CA HIS A 19 18.29 -26.74 -2.94
C HIS A 19 18.84 -25.30 -2.83
N ARG A 20 20.12 -25.09 -3.15
CA ARG A 20 20.74 -23.76 -3.16
C ARG A 20 20.03 -22.81 -4.12
N GLU A 21 19.67 -23.28 -5.31
CA GLU A 21 18.92 -22.51 -6.30
C GLU A 21 17.52 -22.10 -5.79
N ARG A 22 16.79 -23.01 -5.14
CA ARG A 22 15.48 -22.71 -4.53
C ARG A 22 15.59 -21.69 -3.39
N VAL A 23 16.57 -21.85 -2.50
CA VAL A 23 16.78 -20.89 -1.39
C VAL A 23 17.13 -19.50 -1.93
N ALA A 24 17.99 -19.42 -2.94
CA ALA A 24 18.35 -18.17 -3.59
C ALA A 24 17.15 -17.49 -4.27
N SER A 25 16.31 -18.26 -4.98
CA SER A 25 15.13 -17.71 -5.65
C SER A 25 14.07 -17.19 -4.67
N HIS A 26 13.86 -17.88 -3.53
CA HIS A 26 12.98 -17.39 -2.46
C HIS A 26 13.48 -16.09 -1.83
N TYR A 27 14.80 -15.97 -1.59
CA TYR A 27 15.38 -14.74 -1.07
C TYR A 27 15.23 -13.58 -2.06
N GLN A 28 15.57 -13.81 -3.33
CA GLN A 28 15.43 -12.82 -4.40
C GLN A 28 13.98 -12.34 -4.54
N MET A 29 13.01 -13.28 -4.53
CA MET A 29 11.58 -12.95 -4.57
C MET A 29 11.16 -12.08 -3.39
N SER A 30 11.59 -12.42 -2.18
CA SER A 30 11.25 -11.64 -0.98
C SER A 30 11.83 -10.22 -1.04
N VAL A 31 13.07 -10.06 -1.49
CA VAL A 31 13.71 -8.73 -1.63
C VAL A 31 12.97 -7.88 -2.67
N THR A 32 12.64 -8.45 -3.83
CA THR A 32 11.89 -7.75 -4.89
C THR A 32 10.53 -7.29 -4.38
N LEU A 33 9.74 -8.19 -3.78
CA LEU A 33 8.42 -7.86 -3.26
C LEU A 33 8.46 -6.80 -2.16
N LYS A 34 9.43 -6.88 -1.23
CA LYS A 34 9.62 -5.83 -0.21
C LYS A 34 9.89 -4.47 -0.85
N SER A 35 10.73 -4.43 -1.89
CA SER A 35 11.04 -3.19 -2.61
C SER A 35 9.80 -2.58 -3.27
N GLU A 36 8.99 -3.42 -3.95
CA GLU A 36 7.72 -2.98 -4.55
C GLU A 36 6.75 -2.44 -3.49
N ILE A 37 6.59 -3.15 -2.37
CA ILE A 37 5.71 -2.70 -1.29
C ILE A 37 6.22 -1.38 -0.68
N LYS A 38 7.53 -1.21 -0.49
CA LYS A 38 8.09 0.06 0.01
C LYS A 38 7.77 1.24 -0.90
N LYS A 39 7.91 1.06 -2.22
CA LYS A 39 7.56 2.11 -3.20
C LYS A 39 6.10 2.50 -3.06
N LEU A 40 5.19 1.53 -2.97
CA LEU A 40 3.77 1.77 -2.78
C LEU A 40 3.47 2.46 -1.44
N ILE A 41 4.14 2.07 -0.36
CA ILE A 41 4.02 2.73 0.95
C ILE A 41 4.48 4.18 0.89
N TYR A 42 5.59 4.48 0.20
CA TYR A 42 6.03 5.87 0.05
C TYR A 42 5.06 6.70 -0.79
N THR A 43 4.52 6.14 -1.88
CA THR A 43 3.44 6.79 -2.63
C THR A 43 2.22 7.06 -1.75
N HIS A 44 1.82 6.08 -0.94
CA HIS A 44 0.72 6.25 0.02
C HIS A 44 1.01 7.35 1.04
N VAL A 45 2.22 7.39 1.61
CA VAL A 45 2.62 8.44 2.57
C VAL A 45 2.52 9.83 1.95
N VAL A 46 2.89 9.99 0.67
CA VAL A 46 2.72 11.27 -0.03
C VAL A 46 1.24 11.65 -0.13
N ILE A 47 0.38 10.73 -0.57
CA ILE A 47 -1.08 10.97 -0.64
C ILE A 47 -1.63 11.34 0.74
N TRP A 48 -1.22 10.60 1.77
CA TRP A 48 -1.64 10.81 3.15
C TRP A 48 -1.22 12.19 3.69
N LEU A 49 0.03 12.61 3.43
CA LEU A 49 0.52 13.93 3.84
C LEU A 49 -0.24 15.06 3.14
N LEU A 50 -0.61 14.89 1.87
CA LEU A 50 -1.41 15.87 1.12
C LEU A 50 -2.82 15.99 1.69
N LEU A 51 -3.49 14.87 2.00
CA LEU A 51 -4.81 14.88 2.65
C LEU A 51 -4.75 15.47 4.07
N LEU A 52 -3.71 15.13 4.84
CA LEU A 52 -3.51 15.71 6.16
C LEU A 52 -3.31 17.23 6.06
N ALA A 53 -2.47 17.69 5.13
CA ALA A 53 -2.22 19.11 4.91
C ALA A 53 -3.51 19.85 4.52
N GLN A 54 -4.29 19.30 3.59
CA GLN A 54 -5.59 19.85 3.21
C GLN A 54 -6.54 19.92 4.42
N MET A 55 -6.64 18.86 5.22
CA MET A 55 -7.48 18.82 6.41
C MET A 55 -7.06 19.86 7.45
N VAL A 56 -5.76 19.99 7.71
CA VAL A 56 -5.20 21.00 8.62
C VAL A 56 -5.49 22.42 8.12
N VAL A 57 -5.27 22.68 6.83
CA VAL A 57 -5.54 23.98 6.21
C VAL A 57 -7.01 24.37 6.32
N ALA A 58 -7.91 23.42 6.06
CA ALA A 58 -9.35 23.64 6.17
C ALA A 58 -9.77 23.95 7.62
N HIS A 59 -9.39 23.09 8.58
CA HIS A 59 -9.82 23.23 9.99
C HIS A 59 -9.23 24.45 10.69
N LEU A 60 -7.96 24.76 10.43
CA LEU A 60 -7.31 25.97 10.96
C LEU A 60 -7.69 27.24 10.20
N LYS A 61 -8.47 27.11 9.12
CA LYS A 61 -8.87 28.22 8.23
C LYS A 61 -7.66 29.01 7.71
N LEU A 62 -6.56 28.30 7.44
CA LEU A 62 -5.32 28.89 6.91
C LEU A 62 -5.54 29.49 5.51
N LEU A 63 -6.49 28.91 4.76
CA LEU A 63 -7.00 29.44 3.50
C LEU A 63 -8.53 29.55 3.56
N PRO A 64 -9.14 30.45 2.78
CA PRO A 64 -10.59 30.55 2.70
C PRO A 64 -11.20 29.29 2.05
N HIS A 65 -12.45 28.99 2.42
CA HIS A 65 -13.11 27.71 2.09
C HIS A 65 -13.50 27.56 0.61
N ASP A 66 -13.45 28.65 -0.14
CA ASP A 66 -13.56 28.69 -1.59
C ASP A 66 -12.30 28.13 -2.28
N GLN A 67 -11.13 28.26 -1.64
CA GLN A 67 -9.88 27.68 -2.13
C GLN A 67 -9.65 26.26 -1.63
N VAL A 68 -9.96 25.98 -0.36
CA VAL A 68 -9.83 24.64 0.24
C VAL A 68 -11.11 24.30 0.99
N ALA A 69 -11.95 23.48 0.35
CA ALA A 69 -13.17 23.00 0.98
C ALA A 69 -12.91 22.11 2.20
N MET A 70 -13.91 22.06 3.08
CA MET A 70 -13.93 21.12 4.19
C MET A 70 -13.84 19.67 3.71
N PRO A 71 -13.03 18.83 4.38
CA PRO A 71 -12.90 17.41 4.07
C PRO A 71 -14.25 16.67 4.04
N TYR A 72 -14.36 15.69 3.15
CA TYR A 72 -15.43 14.71 3.18
C TYR A 72 -15.30 13.77 4.39
N GLN A 73 -16.39 13.10 4.77
CA GLN A 73 -16.41 12.25 5.97
C GLN A 73 -15.47 11.05 5.85
N TRP A 74 -15.27 10.53 4.64
CA TRP A 74 -14.35 9.42 4.41
C TRP A 74 -12.87 9.74 4.66
N GLU A 75 -12.46 11.00 4.52
CA GLU A 75 -11.06 11.41 4.70
C GLU A 75 -10.58 11.21 6.14
N TYR A 76 -11.47 11.40 7.13
CA TYR A 76 -11.15 11.27 8.56
C TYR A 76 -10.73 9.84 8.96
N PRO A 77 -11.54 8.79 8.75
CA PRO A 77 -11.11 7.43 9.03
C PRO A 77 -9.97 6.99 8.10
N TYR A 78 -9.86 7.56 6.90
CA TYR A 78 -8.74 7.26 6.00
C TYR A 78 -7.39 7.73 6.55
N LEU A 79 -7.34 8.72 7.46
CA LEU A 79 -6.08 9.07 8.13
C LEU A 79 -5.47 7.90 8.92
N LEU A 80 -6.28 6.92 9.35
CA LEU A 80 -5.78 5.71 10.01
C LEU A 80 -5.03 4.75 9.05
N SER A 81 -5.10 4.97 7.74
CA SER A 81 -4.38 4.17 6.72
C SER A 81 -2.85 4.23 6.83
N ILE A 82 -2.30 5.15 7.62
CA ILE A 82 -0.85 5.16 7.90
C ILE A 82 -0.44 3.96 8.78
N LEU A 83 -1.33 3.48 9.65
CA LEU A 83 -1.07 2.36 10.57
C LEU A 83 -0.71 1.05 9.85
N PRO A 84 -1.52 0.55 8.89
CA PRO A 84 -1.14 -0.65 8.13
C PRO A 84 0.19 -0.51 7.41
N SER A 85 0.50 0.69 6.90
CA SER A 85 1.77 0.96 6.20
C SER A 85 2.97 0.85 7.14
N LEU A 86 2.87 1.40 8.35
CA LEU A 86 3.91 1.28 9.38
C LEU A 86 4.12 -0.19 9.80
N LEU A 87 3.03 -0.93 10.04
CA LEU A 87 3.09 -2.37 10.35
C LEU A 87 3.74 -3.17 9.22
N GLY A 88 3.45 -2.81 7.96
CA GLY A 88 4.08 -3.39 6.78
C GLY A 88 5.59 -3.19 6.79
N LEU A 89 6.06 -1.96 7.01
CA LEU A 89 7.50 -1.66 7.10
C LEU A 89 8.18 -2.39 8.26
N LEU A 90 7.54 -2.45 9.43
CA LEU A 90 8.05 -3.14 10.62
C LEU A 90 8.16 -4.66 10.43
N SER A 91 7.41 -5.24 9.49
CA SER A 91 7.51 -6.66 9.17
C SER A 91 8.81 -7.02 8.43
N PHE A 92 9.43 -6.07 7.72
CA PHE A 92 10.52 -6.37 6.77
C PHE A 92 11.88 -6.74 7.36
N PRO A 93 12.37 -6.13 8.47
CA PRO A 93 13.70 -6.44 9.00
C PRO A 93 13.87 -7.88 9.47
N ARG A 94 12.81 -8.48 10.02
CA ARG A 94 12.82 -9.84 10.59
C ARG A 94 11.90 -10.83 9.89
N ASN A 95 11.34 -10.47 8.73
CA ASN A 95 10.31 -11.26 8.04
C ASN A 95 9.16 -11.66 8.98
N ASN A 96 8.67 -10.70 9.78
CA ASN A 96 7.67 -10.98 10.80
C ASN A 96 6.29 -11.19 10.16
N ILE A 97 5.92 -12.46 10.00
CA ILE A 97 4.64 -12.90 9.42
C ILE A 97 3.44 -12.27 10.14
N SER A 98 3.45 -12.19 11.47
CA SER A 98 2.33 -11.65 12.25
C SER A 98 2.09 -10.17 11.95
N TYR A 99 3.16 -9.36 11.84
CA TYR A 99 3.02 -7.96 11.45
C TYR A 99 2.57 -7.78 10.00
N LEU A 100 3.00 -8.63 9.09
CA LEU A 100 2.55 -8.57 7.70
C LEU A 100 1.05 -8.93 7.59
N VAL A 101 0.58 -9.96 8.29
CA VAL A 101 -0.84 -10.31 8.33
C VAL A 101 -1.67 -9.19 8.96
N LEU A 102 -1.22 -8.64 10.10
CA LEU A 102 -1.90 -7.52 10.74
C LEU A 102 -1.96 -6.29 9.84
N SER A 103 -0.87 -5.99 9.13
CA SER A 103 -0.82 -4.94 8.09
C SER A 103 -1.88 -5.19 7.01
N MET A 104 -1.98 -6.40 6.46
CA MET A 104 -2.97 -6.71 5.41
C MET A 104 -4.42 -6.57 5.88
N ILE A 105 -4.75 -7.08 7.07
CA ILE A 105 -6.11 -6.97 7.63
C ILE A 105 -6.45 -5.50 7.89
N SER A 106 -5.52 -4.76 8.50
CA SER A 106 -5.71 -3.33 8.78
C SER A 106 -5.72 -2.46 7.51
N THR A 107 -5.05 -2.86 6.41
CA THR A 107 -5.20 -2.20 5.10
C THR A 107 -6.63 -2.32 4.59
N GLY A 108 -7.24 -3.51 4.70
CA GLY A 108 -8.65 -3.69 4.34
C GLY A 108 -9.57 -2.74 5.11
N LEU A 109 -9.39 -2.66 6.43
CA LEU A 109 -10.25 -1.88 7.32
C LEU A 109 -10.02 -0.36 7.26
N PHE A 110 -8.76 0.09 7.32
CA PHE A 110 -8.43 1.51 7.45
C PHE A 110 -7.99 2.18 6.16
N SER A 111 -7.74 1.42 5.09
CA SER A 111 -7.33 1.98 3.80
C SER A 111 -8.40 1.75 2.73
N ILE A 112 -8.87 0.52 2.54
CA ILE A 112 -9.83 0.22 1.47
C ILE A 112 -11.26 0.59 1.86
N ALA A 113 -11.72 0.24 3.07
CA ALA A 113 -13.10 0.51 3.46
C ALA A 113 -13.47 2.02 3.44
N PRO A 114 -12.62 2.96 3.93
CA PRO A 114 -12.90 4.38 3.80
C PRO A 114 -12.99 4.84 2.34
N LEU A 115 -12.18 4.29 1.42
CA LEU A 115 -12.25 4.64 0.00
C LEU A 115 -13.55 4.18 -0.64
N ILE A 116 -14.03 2.98 -0.31
CA ILE A 116 -15.34 2.49 -0.77
C ILE A 116 -16.46 3.39 -0.25
N TYR A 117 -16.43 3.70 1.06
CA TYR A 117 -17.39 4.61 1.65
C TYR A 117 -17.35 6.00 0.99
N GLY A 118 -16.17 6.57 0.77
CA GLY A 118 -15.99 7.86 0.12
C GLY A 118 -16.50 7.89 -1.31
N ALA A 119 -16.30 6.81 -2.08
CA ALA A 119 -16.85 6.68 -3.42
C ALA A 119 -18.39 6.71 -3.43
N MET A 120 -19.04 6.20 -2.37
CA MET A 120 -20.50 6.27 -2.21
C MET A 120 -20.95 7.62 -1.66
N GLU A 121 -20.25 8.17 -0.65
CA GLU A 121 -20.55 9.46 -0.02
C GLU A 121 -20.54 10.59 -1.05
N MET A 122 -19.54 10.61 -1.93
CA MET A 122 -19.36 11.66 -2.94
C MET A 122 -20.28 11.52 -4.15
N PHE A 123 -21.01 10.40 -4.28
CA PHE A 123 -21.80 10.10 -5.47
C PHE A 123 -22.92 11.10 -5.76
N PRO A 124 -23.72 11.55 -4.77
CA PRO A 124 -24.74 12.58 -5.01
C PRO A 124 -24.15 13.90 -5.50
N MET A 125 -22.97 14.29 -4.99
CA MET A 125 -22.27 15.51 -5.41
C MET A 125 -21.73 15.38 -6.84
N ALA A 126 -21.23 14.20 -7.21
CA ALA A 126 -20.85 13.93 -8.60
C ALA A 126 -22.06 13.97 -9.53
N GLN A 127 -23.21 13.42 -9.14
CA GLN A 127 -24.44 13.53 -9.94
C GLN A 127 -24.86 14.98 -10.14
N GLN A 128 -24.80 15.82 -9.10
CA GLN A 128 -25.11 17.24 -9.22
C GLN A 128 -24.15 17.97 -10.15
N LEU A 129 -22.86 17.63 -10.09
CA LEU A 129 -21.86 18.20 -10.98
C LEU A 129 -22.10 17.79 -12.44
N TYR A 130 -22.23 16.50 -12.73
CA TYR A 130 -22.28 15.99 -14.10
C TYR A 130 -23.65 16.18 -14.78
N ARG A 131 -24.75 16.18 -14.02
CA ARG A 131 -26.10 16.35 -14.60
C ARG A 131 -26.58 17.81 -14.60
N HIS A 132 -26.17 18.59 -13.61
CA HIS A 132 -26.69 19.95 -13.42
C HIS A 132 -25.62 21.03 -13.55
N GLY A 133 -24.34 20.67 -13.72
CA GLY A 133 -23.24 21.63 -13.80
C GLY A 133 -22.99 22.38 -12.50
N LYS A 134 -23.47 21.87 -11.35
CA LYS A 134 -23.39 22.56 -10.05
C LYS A 134 -22.32 21.94 -9.16
N ALA A 135 -21.36 22.76 -8.72
CA ALA A 135 -20.35 22.41 -7.73
C ALA A 135 -20.56 23.23 -6.45
N TYR A 136 -20.48 22.58 -5.30
CA TYR A 136 -20.69 23.21 -3.98
C TYR A 136 -19.41 23.30 -3.14
N ARG A 137 -18.38 22.54 -3.51
CA ARG A 137 -17.09 22.49 -2.82
C ARG A 137 -15.99 22.61 -3.86
N PHE A 138 -14.95 23.37 -3.55
CA PHE A 138 -13.86 23.65 -4.45
C PHE A 138 -12.50 23.38 -3.80
N ILE A 139 -11.55 22.95 -4.61
CA ILE A 139 -10.14 22.78 -4.24
C ILE A 139 -9.33 23.44 -5.35
N PHE A 140 -8.66 24.54 -5.02
CA PHE A 140 -7.84 25.35 -5.95
C PHE A 140 -8.54 25.65 -7.29
N GLY A 141 -9.79 26.08 -7.23
CA GLY A 141 -10.58 26.46 -8.42
C GLY A 141 -11.24 25.29 -9.17
N PHE A 142 -10.94 24.04 -8.82
CA PHE A 142 -11.61 22.86 -9.37
C PHE A 142 -12.69 22.34 -8.43
N SER A 143 -13.68 21.62 -8.98
CA SER A 143 -14.69 20.96 -8.14
C SER A 143 -14.03 19.91 -7.25
N ALA A 144 -14.23 20.04 -5.93
CA ALA A 144 -13.61 19.17 -4.94
C ALA A 144 -13.96 17.69 -5.18
N VAL A 145 -15.20 17.41 -5.62
CA VAL A 145 -15.67 16.04 -5.87
C VAL A 145 -14.87 15.38 -7.00
N SER A 146 -14.54 16.11 -8.07
CA SER A 146 -13.75 15.59 -9.19
C SER A 146 -12.32 15.28 -8.76
N VAL A 147 -11.69 16.20 -8.03
CA VAL A 147 -10.33 16.01 -7.50
C VAL A 147 -10.29 14.81 -6.56
N MET A 148 -11.25 14.71 -5.65
CA MET A 148 -11.28 13.64 -4.65
C MET A 148 -11.61 12.27 -5.24
N TYR A 149 -12.43 12.16 -6.29
CA TYR A 149 -12.58 10.89 -7.00
C TYR A 149 -11.27 10.42 -7.64
N LEU A 150 -10.47 11.32 -8.21
CA LEU A 150 -9.15 10.97 -8.74
C LEU A 150 -8.23 10.45 -7.62
N VAL A 151 -8.23 11.13 -6.46
CA VAL A 151 -7.48 10.67 -5.29
C VAL A 151 -7.95 9.28 -4.85
N VAL A 152 -9.26 9.04 -4.77
CA VAL A 152 -9.82 7.74 -4.39
C VAL A 152 -9.38 6.63 -5.36
N VAL A 153 -9.42 6.88 -6.68
CA VAL A 153 -9.00 5.89 -7.68
C VAL A 153 -7.52 5.58 -7.57
N VAL A 154 -6.65 6.59 -7.47
CA VAL A 154 -5.20 6.40 -7.33
C VAL A 154 -4.89 5.68 -6.03
N ALA A 155 -5.49 6.10 -4.91
CA ALA A 155 -5.32 5.44 -3.62
C ALA A 155 -5.79 3.99 -3.66
N ALA A 156 -6.93 3.68 -4.29
CA ALA A 156 -7.43 2.33 -4.42
C ALA A 156 -6.46 1.43 -5.22
N GLN A 157 -5.85 1.97 -6.28
CA GLN A 157 -4.82 1.25 -7.04
C GLN A 157 -3.57 0.97 -6.19
N VAL A 158 -3.09 1.96 -5.45
CA VAL A 158 -1.93 1.81 -4.56
C VAL A 158 -2.19 0.72 -3.51
N HIS A 159 -3.34 0.77 -2.83
CA HIS A 159 -3.72 -0.21 -1.80
C HIS A 159 -3.99 -1.60 -2.38
N GLY A 160 -4.58 -1.67 -3.57
CA GLY A 160 -4.81 -2.93 -4.28
C GLY A 160 -3.51 -3.66 -4.61
N TRP A 161 -2.53 -2.95 -5.18
CA TRP A 161 -1.20 -3.51 -5.45
C TRP A 161 -0.44 -3.83 -4.16
N GLN A 162 -0.56 -3.00 -3.13
CA GLN A 162 0.09 -3.24 -1.84
C GLN A 162 -0.41 -4.54 -1.21
N LEU A 163 -1.72 -4.80 -1.21
CA LEU A 163 -2.28 -6.05 -0.71
C LEU A 163 -1.84 -7.26 -1.56
N TYR A 164 -1.88 -7.12 -2.88
CA TYR A 164 -1.46 -8.19 -3.79
C TYR A 164 -0.01 -8.62 -3.56
N TYR A 165 0.92 -7.66 -3.50
CA TYR A 165 2.33 -7.97 -3.24
C TYR A 165 2.56 -8.45 -1.81
N SER A 166 1.82 -7.91 -0.83
CA SER A 166 1.90 -8.38 0.56
C SER A 166 1.45 -9.83 0.69
N LYS A 167 0.39 -10.24 -0.01
CA LYS A 167 -0.06 -11.64 -0.04
C LYS A 167 1.00 -12.56 -0.66
N LYS A 168 1.60 -12.15 -1.79
CA LYS A 168 2.70 -12.91 -2.41
C LYS A 168 3.92 -13.04 -1.48
N LEU A 169 4.25 -11.96 -0.78
CA LEU A 169 5.37 -11.95 0.18
C LEU A 169 5.08 -12.89 1.36
N LEU A 170 3.84 -12.86 1.86
CA LEU A 170 3.37 -13.74 2.93
C LEU A 170 3.50 -15.21 2.53
N ASP A 171 3.05 -15.57 1.31
CA ASP A 171 3.16 -16.93 0.79
C ASP A 171 4.61 -17.39 0.63
N SER A 172 5.49 -16.47 0.19
CA SER A 172 6.93 -16.73 0.10
C SER A 172 7.56 -17.00 1.48
N TRP A 173 7.18 -16.24 2.51
CA TRP A 173 7.70 -16.43 3.87
C TRP A 173 7.17 -17.70 4.53
N PHE A 174 5.90 -18.02 4.35
CA PHE A 174 5.31 -19.25 4.87
C PHE A 174 5.95 -20.48 4.25
N THR A 175 6.07 -20.53 2.92
CA THR A 175 6.69 -21.66 2.20
C THR A 175 8.13 -21.88 2.67
N SER A 176 8.94 -20.82 2.72
CA SER A 176 10.34 -20.89 3.18
C SER A 176 10.47 -21.38 4.62
N THR A 177 9.58 -20.94 5.52
CA THR A 177 9.60 -21.35 6.94
C THR A 177 9.21 -22.83 7.10
N GLN A 178 8.23 -23.31 6.33
CA GLN A 178 7.81 -24.71 6.36
C GLN A 178 8.87 -25.65 5.76
N GLU A 179 9.52 -25.25 4.66
CA GLU A 179 10.64 -26.01 4.09
C GLU A 179 11.80 -26.13 5.07
N LYS A 180 12.07 -25.10 5.87
CA LYS A 180 13.08 -25.13 6.94
C LYS A 180 12.70 -26.03 8.11
N LYS A 181 11.41 -26.18 8.43
CA LYS A 181 10.92 -27.00 9.56
C LYS A 181 10.81 -28.49 9.21
N LYS A 182 10.60 -28.84 7.94
CA LYS A 182 10.51 -30.23 7.47
C LYS A 182 11.87 -30.94 7.35
N LYS A 183 12.96 -30.21 7.55
CA LYS A 183 14.33 -30.73 7.58
C LYS A 183 14.86 -30.64 9.01
#